data_AF-A0A2G5DDK4-F1
#
_entry.id   AF-A0A2G5DDK4-F1
#
_cell.length_a   1.000
_cell.length_b   1.000
_cell.length_c   1.000
_cell.angle_alpha   90.00
_cell.angle_beta   90.00
_cell.angle_gamma   90.00
#
_symmetry.space_group_name_H-M   'P 1'
#
loop_
_entity.id
_entity.type
_entity.pdbx_description
1 polymer ?
#
loop_
_entity_poly.entity_id
_entity_poly.type
_entity_poly.pdbx_seq_one_letter_code
_entity_poly.pdbx_strand_id
1 'polypeptide(L)'
;MENSNSNSSSNTIPVVSTFANPFDTIDASSSIRKPLSLWPGMYHSPVTNALWEARSNIFERLLDPPIDAPPQKELLTRTPAQSRTSILYNFSTDYILREQYRDPWNEVRIGKLLEDLDALAGTISFKHCSDDNNTTRPLLLVTASVDRIVLKKPIRVDTDLKIVGAVTWVGRSSIAIQLEVIRQDTPGEDSCIISEDDIALTANFTFVARDSKTGKSAPVNRLSPETQQEKKLYEEMEAIDILRKKKRGGHGRELEKGEETERLNALLAEGRIFCDMPALANRDSILIKDTRLENSLICQPQQRNIHGRIFGGFLMHRAFELAFSTAYAFAGLMPCFHEVDHVDFLRPVDVGDFLRFKACVLYTELENLEQPLINVEVVAHVTRPELRKTTEEEARRVLERIDAEKSYVSLG
;
A
#
# COMPACT_ATOMS: atom_id res chain seq x y z
N MET A 1 -57.59 -13.61 -19.25
CA MET A 1 -57.35 -13.29 -17.81
C MET A 1 -55.92 -13.65 -17.52
N GLU A 2 -55.04 -12.65 -17.57
CA GLU A 2 -53.65 -12.69 -17.11
C GLU A 2 -53.57 -12.03 -15.73
N ASN A 3 -52.75 -12.58 -14.84
CA ASN A 3 -51.88 -11.92 -13.85
C ASN A 3 -51.38 -12.99 -12.86
N SER A 4 -50.11 -13.39 -12.89
CA SER A 4 -48.92 -12.71 -12.33
C SER A 4 -48.77 -12.93 -10.81
N ASN A 5 -47.69 -13.64 -10.44
CA ASN A 5 -46.92 -13.29 -9.25
C ASN A 5 -45.52 -13.91 -9.33
N SER A 6 -44.54 -13.00 -9.40
CA SER A 6 -43.10 -13.20 -9.40
C SER A 6 -42.58 -13.57 -8.00
N ASN A 7 -41.81 -14.64 -7.92
CA ASN A 7 -41.02 -15.00 -6.74
C ASN A 7 -39.63 -14.34 -6.87
N SER A 8 -39.34 -13.32 -6.05
CA SER A 8 -37.97 -12.83 -5.82
C SER A 8 -37.50 -13.31 -4.44
N SER A 9 -36.66 -14.36 -4.43
CA SER A 9 -35.99 -14.85 -3.23
C SER A 9 -34.81 -13.94 -2.89
N SER A 10 -34.94 -13.13 -1.84
CA SER A 10 -33.84 -12.40 -1.21
C SER A 10 -32.98 -13.36 -0.37
N ASN A 11 -31.86 -13.83 -0.91
CA ASN A 11 -30.84 -14.55 -0.13
C ASN A 11 -29.88 -13.56 0.54
N THR A 12 -30.29 -13.01 1.68
CA THR A 12 -29.39 -12.27 2.58
C THR A 12 -29.17 -13.11 3.84
N ILE A 13 -27.92 -13.43 4.13
CA ILE A 13 -27.50 -14.25 5.28
C ILE A 13 -27.69 -13.43 6.57
N PRO A 14 -28.28 -13.98 7.65
CA PRO A 14 -28.45 -13.26 8.90
C PRO A 14 -27.12 -13.14 9.66
N VAL A 15 -26.84 -11.91 10.13
CA VAL A 15 -25.69 -11.59 10.98
C VAL A 15 -26.02 -11.94 12.44
N VAL A 16 -25.23 -12.81 13.07
CA VAL A 16 -25.31 -13.10 14.51
C VAL A 16 -24.22 -12.32 15.24
N SER A 17 -24.59 -11.61 16.31
CA SER A 17 -23.69 -10.79 17.14
C SER A 17 -22.98 -11.64 18.19
N THR A 18 -21.65 -11.49 18.33
CA THR A 18 -20.79 -12.21 19.29
C THR A 18 -20.15 -11.31 20.36
N PHE A 19 -20.74 -10.15 20.66
CA PHE A 19 -20.20 -9.28 21.71
C PHE A 19 -20.52 -9.81 23.12
N ALA A 20 -19.48 -10.04 23.93
CA ALA A 20 -19.59 -10.10 25.40
C ALA A 20 -19.62 -8.68 25.98
N ASN A 21 -20.39 -8.49 27.06
CA ASN A 21 -20.80 -7.21 27.64
C ASN A 21 -19.61 -6.44 28.29
N PRO A 22 -19.45 -5.10 28.14
CA PRO A 22 -18.25 -4.36 28.54
C PRO A 22 -18.23 -3.85 30.00
N PHE A 23 -19.14 -4.32 30.87
CA PHE A 23 -19.30 -3.75 32.21
C PHE A 23 -19.01 -4.77 33.31
N ASP A 24 -17.73 -5.09 33.51
CA ASP A 24 -17.23 -5.55 34.81
C ASP A 24 -16.28 -4.49 35.39
N THR A 25 -16.48 -4.21 36.67
CA THR A 25 -16.07 -3.01 37.43
C THR A 25 -14.56 -2.79 37.52
N ILE A 26 -14.11 -1.56 37.26
CA ILE A 26 -12.72 -1.10 37.42
C ILE A 26 -12.53 -0.50 38.81
N ASP A 27 -11.58 -1.06 39.58
CA ASP A 27 -11.17 -0.56 40.89
C ASP A 27 -10.22 0.65 40.76
N ALA A 28 -10.47 1.70 41.53
CA ALA A 28 -9.80 2.99 41.44
C ALA A 28 -8.57 3.07 42.36
N SER A 29 -7.54 2.26 42.11
CA SER A 29 -6.21 2.51 42.73
C SER A 29 -4.99 1.94 41.99
N SER A 30 -5.15 1.25 40.86
CA SER A 30 -4.01 0.62 40.21
C SER A 30 -3.46 1.48 39.06
N SER A 31 -2.19 1.87 39.16
CA SER A 31 -1.38 2.40 38.04
C SER A 31 -1.14 1.30 36.99
N ILE A 32 -2.18 0.92 36.26
CA ILE A 32 -2.11 -0.07 35.17
C ILE A 32 -1.95 0.70 33.86
N ARG A 33 -0.72 0.74 33.33
CA ARG A 33 -0.53 0.91 31.89
C ARG A 33 -1.30 -0.25 31.24
N LYS A 34 -2.42 0.05 30.58
CA LYS A 34 -3.17 -0.98 29.87
C LYS A 34 -2.24 -1.63 28.84
N PRO A 35 -2.13 -2.97 28.78
CA PRO A 35 -1.46 -3.60 27.65
C PRO A 35 -2.15 -3.16 26.36
N LEU A 36 -1.36 -2.87 25.33
CA LEU A 36 -1.80 -2.35 24.03
C LEU A 36 -2.77 -3.29 23.27
N SER A 37 -3.05 -4.49 23.79
CA SER A 37 -4.01 -5.46 23.25
C SER A 37 -5.49 -5.05 23.37
N LEU A 38 -5.82 -3.91 24.00
CA LEU A 38 -7.19 -3.48 24.27
C LEU A 38 -7.62 -2.17 23.58
N TRP A 39 -6.92 -1.71 22.54
CA TRP A 39 -7.30 -0.51 21.79
C TRP A 39 -8.41 -0.82 20.76
N PRO A 40 -9.60 -0.20 20.84
CA PRO A 40 -10.68 -0.46 19.89
C PRO A 40 -10.29 -0.04 18.45
N GLY A 41 -10.42 -0.97 17.49
CA GLY A 41 -10.14 -0.74 16.06
C GLY A 41 -8.79 -1.26 15.55
N MET A 42 -8.00 -1.98 16.36
CA MET A 42 -6.86 -2.75 15.87
C MET A 42 -7.37 -4.04 15.21
N TYR A 43 -7.38 -4.07 13.87
CA TYR A 43 -7.63 -5.29 13.11
C TYR A 43 -6.40 -6.19 13.23
N HIS A 44 -6.50 -7.22 14.05
CA HIS A 44 -5.45 -8.21 14.23
C HIS A 44 -5.44 -9.19 13.05
N SER A 45 -4.69 -8.85 11.99
CA SER A 45 -4.15 -9.86 11.09
C SER A 45 -3.08 -10.69 11.81
N PRO A 46 -2.92 -11.98 11.51
CA PRO A 46 -1.76 -12.79 11.89
C PRO A 46 -0.42 -12.15 11.57
N VAL A 47 -0.34 -11.31 10.53
CA VAL A 47 0.81 -10.44 10.27
C VAL A 47 0.95 -9.43 11.37
N THR A 48 -0.10 -8.68 11.71
CA THR A 48 -0.01 -7.70 12.80
C THR A 48 0.32 -8.37 14.13
N ASN A 49 -0.14 -9.60 14.42
CA ASN A 49 0.18 -10.34 15.64
C ASN A 49 1.58 -10.96 15.64
N ALA A 50 2.01 -11.63 14.57
CA ALA A 50 3.36 -12.18 14.43
C ALA A 50 4.40 -11.06 14.30
N LEU A 51 4.06 -9.97 13.61
CA LEU A 51 4.79 -8.71 13.66
C LEU A 51 4.79 -8.17 15.08
N TRP A 52 3.68 -8.15 15.84
CA TRP A 52 3.63 -7.65 17.23
C TRP A 52 4.51 -8.46 18.20
N GLU A 53 4.51 -9.78 18.09
CA GLU A 53 5.39 -10.66 18.88
C GLU A 53 6.86 -10.48 18.49
N ALA A 54 7.18 -10.46 17.19
CA ALA A 54 8.51 -10.12 16.70
C ALA A 54 8.91 -8.67 17.06
N ARG A 55 7.93 -7.78 17.25
CA ARG A 55 8.10 -6.36 17.53
C ARG A 55 8.21 -6.05 19.01
N SER A 56 7.70 -6.85 19.95
CA SER A 56 7.59 -6.44 21.37
C SER A 56 8.93 -5.94 21.95
N ASN A 57 10.04 -6.66 21.72
CA ASN A 57 11.38 -6.21 22.16
C ASN A 57 11.93 -5.02 21.35
N ILE A 58 11.57 -4.92 20.08
CA ILE A 58 11.93 -3.84 19.15
C ILE A 58 11.16 -2.55 19.46
N PHE A 59 9.90 -2.68 19.90
CA PHE A 59 8.94 -1.61 20.10
C PHE A 59 9.11 -0.90 21.44
N GLU A 60 9.49 -1.63 22.50
CA GLU A 60 9.85 -1.00 23.78
C GLU A 60 10.96 0.05 23.59
N ARG A 61 11.91 -0.20 22.67
CA ARG A 61 12.99 0.76 22.33
C ARG A 61 12.48 2.02 21.59
N LEU A 62 11.36 1.91 20.87
CA LEU A 62 10.81 2.98 20.03
C LEU A 62 9.77 3.85 20.73
N LEU A 63 9.13 3.34 21.80
CA LEU A 63 8.07 4.04 22.51
C LEU A 63 8.60 5.09 23.50
N ASP A 64 9.77 4.86 24.10
CA ASP A 64 10.46 5.81 24.98
C ASP A 64 11.90 6.09 24.47
N PRO A 65 12.08 6.65 23.26
CA PRO A 65 13.40 7.01 22.79
C PRO A 65 13.95 8.11 23.71
N PRO A 66 15.19 8.01 24.20
CA PRO A 66 15.78 9.10 24.97
C PRO A 66 15.78 10.34 24.07
N ILE A 67 15.09 11.41 24.48
CA ILE A 67 14.94 12.65 23.70
C ILE A 67 16.31 13.23 23.28
N ASP A 68 17.34 12.91 24.06
CA ASP A 68 18.73 13.32 23.87
C ASP A 68 19.69 12.18 23.48
N ALA A 69 19.16 11.03 23.04
CA ALA A 69 19.98 9.95 22.50
C ALA A 69 20.86 10.47 21.35
N PRO A 70 22.16 10.16 21.34
CA PRO A 70 23.04 10.54 20.25
C PRO A 70 22.67 9.80 18.94
N PRO A 71 22.95 10.40 17.77
CA PRO A 71 22.87 9.67 16.51
C PRO A 71 23.91 8.55 16.48
N GLN A 72 23.66 7.53 15.67
CA GLN A 72 24.61 6.44 15.45
C GLN A 72 25.96 7.00 14.95
N LYS A 73 27.04 6.72 15.70
CA LYS A 73 28.39 7.19 15.36
C LYS A 73 29.08 6.31 14.32
N GLU A 74 28.91 4.99 14.42
CA GLU A 74 29.57 4.01 13.57
C GLU A 74 28.54 3.15 12.85
N LEU A 75 28.68 3.03 11.52
CA LEU A 75 27.81 2.20 10.69
C LEU A 75 28.31 0.77 10.69
N LEU A 76 27.42 -0.16 11.02
CA LEU A 76 27.71 -1.59 11.01
C LEU A 76 27.65 -2.11 9.57
N THR A 77 28.42 -3.16 9.28
CA THR A 77 28.23 -3.97 8.07
C THR A 77 27.36 -5.17 8.42
N ARG A 78 26.25 -5.32 7.71
CA ARG A 78 25.28 -6.41 7.92
C ARG A 78 25.12 -7.26 6.67
N THR A 79 24.76 -8.52 6.85
CA THR A 79 24.46 -9.43 5.76
C THR A 79 22.94 -9.51 5.53
N PRO A 80 22.47 -9.84 4.31
CA PRO A 80 21.03 -10.00 4.06
C PRO A 80 20.35 -10.96 5.04
N ALA A 81 21.04 -12.05 5.42
CA ALA A 81 20.56 -13.04 6.39
C ALA A 81 20.16 -12.44 7.76
N GLN A 82 20.87 -11.41 8.24
CA GLN A 82 20.56 -10.74 9.51
C GLN A 82 19.26 -9.93 9.47
N SER A 83 18.89 -9.43 8.29
CA SER A 83 17.63 -8.72 8.07
C SER A 83 16.47 -9.64 7.66
N ARG A 84 16.79 -10.87 7.25
CA ARG A 84 15.83 -11.82 6.68
C ARG A 84 14.71 -12.10 7.68
N THR A 85 13.48 -11.93 7.23
CA THR A 85 12.28 -12.16 8.03
C THR A 85 11.25 -12.92 7.21
N SER A 86 10.58 -13.88 7.85
CA SER A 86 9.51 -14.66 7.23
C SER A 86 8.27 -14.69 8.10
N ILE A 87 7.10 -14.66 7.46
CA ILE A 87 5.79 -14.76 8.11
C ILE A 87 4.98 -15.80 7.36
N LEU A 88 4.30 -16.66 8.13
CA LEU A 88 3.42 -17.70 7.61
C LEU A 88 1.96 -17.27 7.78
N TYR A 89 1.16 -17.52 6.74
CA TYR A 89 -0.27 -17.30 6.68
C TYR A 89 -0.93 -18.66 6.53
N ASN A 90 -1.44 -19.17 7.65
CA ASN A 90 -2.08 -20.47 7.75
C ASN A 90 -3.52 -20.43 7.22
N PHE A 91 -3.71 -19.97 5.98
CA PHE A 91 -5.03 -19.89 5.38
C PHE A 91 -5.78 -21.22 5.39
N SER A 92 -5.11 -22.35 5.18
CA SER A 92 -5.69 -23.70 5.13
C SER A 92 -6.30 -24.16 6.45
N THR A 93 -5.76 -23.71 7.59
CA THR A 93 -6.17 -24.17 8.93
C THR A 93 -6.85 -23.08 9.77
N ASP A 94 -6.47 -21.81 9.60
CA ASP A 94 -7.05 -20.66 10.32
C ASP A 94 -8.17 -20.02 9.50
N TYR A 95 -9.40 -20.39 9.82
CA TYR A 95 -10.61 -19.87 9.16
C TYR A 95 -10.82 -18.37 9.40
N ILE A 96 -10.45 -17.85 10.58
CA ILE A 96 -10.64 -16.42 10.90
C ILE A 96 -9.68 -15.59 10.05
N LEU A 97 -8.42 -16.01 9.99
CA LEU A 97 -7.43 -15.42 9.08
C LEU A 97 -7.90 -15.50 7.63
N ARG A 98 -8.37 -16.66 7.18
CA ARG A 98 -8.88 -16.82 5.81
C ARG A 98 -9.98 -15.82 5.49
N GLU A 99 -11.01 -15.75 6.32
CA GLU A 99 -12.16 -14.87 6.10
C GLU A 99 -11.76 -13.38 6.10
N GLN A 100 -10.77 -13.01 6.92
CA GLN A 100 -10.22 -11.67 6.95
C GLN A 100 -9.50 -11.24 5.66
N TYR A 101 -9.00 -12.20 4.87
CA TYR A 101 -8.25 -11.97 3.63
C TYR A 101 -9.01 -12.36 2.38
N ARG A 102 -10.18 -12.99 2.54
CA ARG A 102 -11.06 -13.38 1.47
C ARG A 102 -11.85 -12.18 0.97
N ASP A 103 -11.99 -12.07 -0.34
CA ASP A 103 -12.87 -11.11 -1.00
C ASP A 103 -14.25 -11.73 -1.34
N PRO A 104 -15.21 -10.96 -1.87
CA PRO A 104 -16.53 -11.49 -2.23
C PRO A 104 -16.53 -12.64 -3.25
N TRP A 105 -15.45 -12.81 -4.02
CA TRP A 105 -15.31 -13.83 -5.07
C TRP A 105 -14.46 -15.02 -4.64
N ASN A 106 -14.12 -15.11 -3.35
CA ASN A 106 -13.25 -16.15 -2.80
C ASN A 106 -11.80 -16.06 -3.31
N GLU A 107 -11.34 -14.88 -3.69
CA GLU A 107 -9.94 -14.57 -3.97
C GLU A 107 -9.29 -13.81 -2.80
N VAL A 108 -7.97 -13.65 -2.85
CA VAL A 108 -7.23 -12.90 -1.82
C VAL A 108 -7.42 -11.40 -2.05
N ARG A 109 -7.74 -10.68 -0.97
CA ARG A 109 -7.75 -9.22 -0.93
C ARG A 109 -6.33 -8.67 -1.09
N ILE A 110 -5.90 -8.48 -2.34
CA ILE A 110 -4.56 -8.00 -2.68
C ILE A 110 -4.23 -6.68 -1.99
N GLY A 111 -5.17 -5.74 -1.89
CA GLY A 111 -4.96 -4.48 -1.15
C GLY A 111 -4.51 -4.69 0.30
N LYS A 112 -5.05 -5.71 0.99
CA LYS A 112 -4.65 -6.08 2.35
C LYS A 112 -3.27 -6.73 2.37
N LEU A 113 -2.98 -7.60 1.39
CA LEU A 113 -1.65 -8.19 1.24
C LEU A 113 -0.57 -7.12 0.98
N LEU A 114 -0.85 -6.09 0.16
CA LEU A 114 0.04 -4.96 -0.08
C LEU A 114 0.34 -4.16 1.21
N GLU A 115 -0.66 -4.00 2.07
CA GLU A 115 -0.49 -3.37 3.38
C GLU A 115 0.47 -4.16 4.27
N ASP A 116 0.32 -5.49 4.29
CA ASP A 116 1.19 -6.38 5.06
C ASP A 116 2.62 -6.44 4.52
N LEU A 117 2.78 -6.43 3.19
CA LEU A 117 4.08 -6.39 2.53
C LEU A 117 4.86 -5.13 2.95
N ASP A 118 4.23 -3.96 2.96
CA ASP A 118 4.85 -2.72 3.46
C ASP A 118 5.23 -2.84 4.95
N ALA A 119 4.43 -3.54 5.75
CA ALA A 119 4.65 -3.66 7.20
C ALA A 119 5.84 -4.57 7.50
N LEU A 120 5.94 -5.66 6.75
CA LEU A 120 7.08 -6.57 6.77
C LEU A 120 8.35 -5.87 6.27
N ALA A 121 8.28 -5.14 5.15
CA ALA A 121 9.41 -4.35 4.65
C ALA A 121 9.87 -3.30 5.69
N GLY A 122 8.95 -2.61 6.34
CA GLY A 122 9.26 -1.70 7.44
C GLY A 122 10.01 -2.40 8.58
N THR A 123 9.60 -3.61 8.93
CA THR A 123 10.26 -4.42 9.98
C THR A 123 11.66 -4.87 9.57
N ILE A 124 11.84 -5.33 8.33
CA ILE A 124 13.14 -5.71 7.75
C ILE A 124 14.08 -4.49 7.73
N SER A 125 13.58 -3.32 7.30
CA SER A 125 14.34 -2.07 7.28
C SER A 125 14.82 -1.68 8.69
N PHE A 126 13.95 -1.86 9.69
CA PHE A 126 14.27 -1.58 11.08
C PHE A 126 15.31 -2.56 11.64
N LYS A 127 15.13 -3.88 11.40
CA LYS A 127 16.12 -4.90 11.79
C LYS A 127 17.48 -4.61 11.19
N HIS A 128 17.55 -4.18 9.93
CA HIS A 128 18.82 -3.81 9.30
C HIS A 128 19.45 -2.56 9.92
N CYS A 129 18.64 -1.54 10.22
CA CYS A 129 19.15 -0.26 10.75
C CYS A 129 19.46 -0.27 12.25
N SER A 130 18.86 -1.18 13.00
CA SER A 130 19.09 -1.28 14.44
C SER A 130 20.55 -1.55 14.74
N ASP A 131 21.09 -0.93 15.77
CA ASP A 131 22.34 -1.31 16.39
C ASP A 131 22.07 -2.07 17.71
N ASP A 132 23.09 -2.76 18.21
CA ASP A 132 22.99 -3.50 19.48
C ASP A 132 23.00 -2.57 20.70
N ASN A 133 23.11 -1.25 20.47
CA ASN A 133 23.18 -0.24 21.50
C ASN A 133 21.81 0.39 21.77
N ASN A 134 21.24 0.08 22.95
CA ASN A 134 19.96 0.62 23.39
C ASN A 134 19.96 2.15 23.65
N THR A 135 21.12 2.82 23.63
CA THR A 135 21.23 4.27 23.84
C THR A 135 21.23 5.08 22.56
N THR A 136 21.29 4.43 21.39
CA THR A 136 21.30 5.12 20.09
C THR A 136 19.91 5.57 19.70
N ARG A 137 19.82 6.78 19.15
CA ARG A 137 18.57 7.33 18.66
C ARG A 137 18.01 6.48 17.51
N PRO A 138 16.73 6.08 17.56
CA PRO A 138 16.13 5.33 16.46
C PRO A 138 15.94 6.19 15.22
N LEU A 139 16.13 5.56 14.06
CA LEU A 139 15.85 6.16 12.76
C LEU A 139 14.35 6.13 12.48
N LEU A 140 13.85 7.22 11.89
CA LEU A 140 12.52 7.29 11.30
C LEU A 140 12.58 6.64 9.92
N LEU A 141 12.04 5.44 9.82
CA LEU A 141 12.01 4.66 8.57
C LEU A 141 10.65 4.84 7.91
N VAL A 142 10.66 5.31 6.67
CA VAL A 142 9.44 5.55 5.89
C VAL A 142 9.56 4.92 4.52
N THR A 143 8.46 4.37 4.02
CA THR A 143 8.34 3.89 2.64
C THR A 143 8.47 5.09 1.71
N ALA A 144 9.46 5.05 0.82
CA ALA A 144 9.75 6.12 -0.12
C ALA A 144 9.14 5.81 -1.49
N SER A 145 9.32 4.58 -1.93
CA SER A 145 8.69 4.05 -3.14
C SER A 145 8.48 2.56 -3.03
N VAL A 146 7.55 2.05 -3.82
CA VAL A 146 7.44 0.64 -4.14
C VAL A 146 7.69 0.52 -5.64
N ASP A 147 8.61 -0.36 -5.99
CA ASP A 147 8.94 -0.65 -7.37
C ASP A 147 7.96 -1.71 -7.90
N ARG A 148 8.27 -2.33 -9.04
CA ARG A 148 7.36 -3.29 -9.68
C ARG A 148 6.98 -4.44 -8.73
N ILE A 149 5.69 -4.64 -8.53
CA ILE A 149 5.10 -5.80 -7.83
C ILE A 149 4.47 -6.68 -8.89
N VAL A 150 4.94 -7.92 -9.04
CA VAL A 150 4.49 -8.82 -10.11
C VAL A 150 3.85 -10.05 -9.50
N LEU A 151 2.61 -10.35 -9.92
CA LEU A 151 1.95 -11.62 -9.65
C LEU A 151 2.34 -12.63 -10.73
N LYS A 152 3.18 -13.59 -10.38
CA LYS A 152 3.61 -14.69 -11.26
C LYS A 152 2.60 -15.83 -11.30
N LYS A 153 1.96 -16.12 -10.16
CA LYS A 153 0.97 -17.21 -10.01
C LYS A 153 -0.20 -16.73 -9.16
N PRO A 154 -1.43 -17.21 -9.41
CA PRO A 154 -2.58 -16.83 -8.62
C PRO A 154 -2.41 -17.27 -7.17
N ILE A 155 -2.74 -16.36 -6.25
CA ILE A 155 -2.72 -16.58 -4.81
C ILE A 155 -4.13 -16.96 -4.38
N ARG A 156 -4.28 -18.14 -3.77
CA ARG A 156 -5.58 -18.65 -3.34
C ARG A 156 -5.75 -18.51 -1.83
N VAL A 157 -6.98 -18.28 -1.39
CA VAL A 157 -7.34 -18.16 0.03
C VAL A 157 -7.43 -19.51 0.75
N ASP A 158 -7.32 -20.64 0.05
CA ASP A 158 -7.37 -21.99 0.62
C ASP A 158 -5.99 -22.64 0.79
N THR A 159 -4.93 -21.98 0.30
CA THR A 159 -3.55 -22.45 0.34
C THR A 159 -2.72 -21.58 1.29
N ASP A 160 -1.88 -22.20 2.10
CA ASP A 160 -1.00 -21.46 3.01
C ASP A 160 0.04 -20.64 2.23
N LEU A 161 0.36 -19.45 2.75
CA LEU A 161 1.35 -18.57 2.15
C LEU A 161 2.48 -18.29 3.11
N LYS A 162 3.71 -18.28 2.58
CA LYS A 162 4.89 -17.83 3.30
C LYS A 162 5.44 -16.60 2.62
N ILE A 163 5.49 -15.48 3.34
CA ILE A 163 6.16 -14.28 2.84
C ILE A 163 7.54 -14.23 3.45
N VAL A 164 8.56 -14.11 2.61
CA VAL A 164 9.97 -13.98 3.02
C VAL A 164 10.53 -12.71 2.43
N GLY A 165 11.39 -12.01 3.16
CA GLY A 165 12.09 -10.88 2.60
C GLY A 165 13.39 -10.54 3.32
N ALA A 166 14.25 -9.81 2.63
CA ALA A 166 15.53 -9.33 3.16
C ALA A 166 15.96 -8.04 2.43
N VAL A 167 16.90 -7.32 3.03
CA VAL A 167 17.56 -6.19 2.38
C VAL A 167 18.44 -6.70 1.24
N THR A 168 18.23 -6.15 0.04
CA THR A 168 18.97 -6.52 -1.18
C THR A 168 20.01 -5.48 -1.58
N TRP A 169 19.78 -4.20 -1.25
CA TRP A 169 20.70 -3.12 -1.54
C TRP A 169 20.56 -1.97 -0.55
N VAL A 170 21.64 -1.22 -0.35
CA VAL A 170 21.68 -0.08 0.56
C VAL A 170 22.44 1.09 -0.07
N GLY A 171 21.83 2.27 -0.06
CA GLY A 171 22.46 3.55 -0.42
C GLY A 171 22.96 4.31 0.80
N ARG A 172 23.04 5.65 0.70
CA ARG A 172 23.41 6.49 1.86
C ARG A 172 22.35 6.42 2.96
N SER A 173 21.09 6.66 2.61
CA SER A 173 19.94 6.64 3.53
C SER A 173 18.78 5.82 2.99
N SER A 174 18.98 5.12 1.88
CA SER A 174 17.95 4.34 1.18
C SER A 174 18.23 2.86 1.38
N ILE A 175 17.17 2.08 1.54
CA ILE A 175 17.24 0.64 1.79
C ILE A 175 16.28 -0.02 0.81
N ALA A 176 16.79 -0.86 -0.08
CA ALA A 176 15.98 -1.69 -0.96
C ALA A 176 15.75 -3.06 -0.33
N ILE A 177 14.50 -3.51 -0.35
CA ILE A 177 14.05 -4.75 0.26
C ILE A 177 13.26 -5.51 -0.78
N GLN A 178 13.63 -6.77 -0.99
CA GLN A 178 12.84 -7.67 -1.82
C GLN A 178 12.01 -8.58 -0.91
N LEU A 179 10.74 -8.72 -1.26
CA LEU A 179 9.79 -9.63 -0.65
C LEU A 179 9.32 -10.64 -1.70
N GLU A 180 9.19 -11.89 -1.28
CA GLU A 180 8.68 -13.00 -2.07
C GLU A 180 7.52 -13.64 -1.31
N VAL A 181 6.38 -13.79 -1.99
CA VAL A 181 5.22 -14.53 -1.50
C VAL A 181 5.28 -15.92 -2.13
N ILE A 182 5.42 -16.92 -1.29
CA ILE A 182 5.61 -18.32 -1.67
C ILE A 182 4.34 -19.08 -1.30
N ARG A 183 3.81 -19.89 -2.23
CA ARG A 183 2.68 -20.77 -1.95
C ARG A 183 3.18 -22.07 -1.34
N GLN A 184 2.51 -22.55 -0.30
CA GLN A 184 2.79 -23.86 0.28
C GLN A 184 1.69 -24.83 -0.14
N ASP A 185 1.93 -25.56 -1.24
CA ASP A 185 0.98 -26.52 -1.79
C ASP A 185 0.91 -27.83 -0.97
N THR A 186 1.93 -28.13 -0.15
CA THR A 186 1.97 -29.31 0.74
C THR A 186 2.04 -28.92 2.22
N PRO A 187 1.02 -29.25 3.04
CA PRO A 187 1.09 -29.06 4.49
C PRO A 187 2.07 -30.05 5.12
N GLY A 188 3.11 -29.55 5.79
CA GLY A 188 3.95 -30.35 6.70
C GLY A 188 5.31 -30.82 6.19
N GLU A 189 5.72 -30.47 4.97
CA GLU A 189 7.12 -30.57 4.58
C GLU A 189 7.76 -29.18 4.66
N ASP A 190 8.67 -29.00 5.63
CA ASP A 190 9.72 -27.98 5.54
C ASP A 190 10.63 -28.37 4.36
N SER A 191 10.13 -28.25 3.13
CA SER A 191 10.96 -28.34 1.94
C SER A 191 11.90 -27.15 1.98
N CYS A 192 13.11 -27.39 2.50
CA CYS A 192 14.20 -26.42 2.61
C CYS A 192 14.68 -25.85 1.25
N ILE A 193 14.01 -26.20 0.15
CA ILE A 193 14.29 -25.76 -1.20
C ILE A 193 13.05 -25.04 -1.71
N ILE A 194 13.05 -23.71 -1.59
CA ILE A 194 12.08 -22.85 -2.28
C ILE A 194 12.47 -22.88 -3.76
N SER A 195 11.63 -23.47 -4.60
CA SER A 195 11.84 -23.39 -6.04
C SER A 195 11.37 -22.03 -6.56
N GLU A 196 11.95 -21.52 -7.65
CA GLU A 196 11.44 -20.29 -8.29
C GLU A 196 9.98 -20.44 -8.73
N ASP A 197 9.53 -21.69 -8.93
CA ASP A 197 8.15 -22.04 -9.25
C ASP A 197 7.17 -21.85 -8.08
N ASP A 198 7.62 -21.83 -6.84
CA ASP A 198 6.71 -21.66 -5.70
C ASP A 198 6.39 -20.18 -5.43
N ILE A 199 7.15 -19.27 -6.05
CA ILE A 199 7.01 -17.83 -5.89
C ILE A 199 5.79 -17.34 -6.68
N ALA A 200 4.74 -16.97 -5.96
CA ALA A 200 3.53 -16.40 -6.55
C ALA A 200 3.63 -14.89 -6.78
N LEU A 201 4.34 -14.16 -5.92
CA LEU A 201 4.48 -12.70 -6.04
C LEU A 201 5.86 -12.24 -5.62
N THR A 202 6.44 -11.31 -6.37
CA THR A 202 7.70 -10.64 -6.00
C THR A 202 7.44 -9.13 -5.91
N ALA A 203 7.91 -8.50 -4.83
CA ALA A 203 7.76 -7.07 -4.59
C ALA A 203 9.07 -6.44 -4.11
N ASN A 204 9.37 -5.25 -4.60
CA ASN A 204 10.57 -4.51 -4.22
C ASN A 204 10.18 -3.18 -3.56
N PHE A 205 10.54 -3.00 -2.30
CA PHE A 205 10.26 -1.80 -1.51
C PHE A 205 11.52 -0.99 -1.30
N THR A 206 11.42 0.33 -1.43
CA THR A 206 12.49 1.26 -1.07
C THR A 206 12.08 2.08 0.15
N PHE A 207 12.80 1.88 1.25
CA PHE A 207 12.67 2.68 2.47
C PHE A 207 13.73 3.77 2.51
N VAL A 208 13.42 4.88 3.17
CA VAL A 208 14.40 5.93 3.48
C VAL A 208 14.47 6.18 4.98
N ALA A 209 15.69 6.25 5.48
CA ALA A 209 16.01 6.58 6.85
C ALA A 209 16.14 8.09 7.05
N ARG A 210 15.48 8.58 8.08
CA ARG A 210 15.56 9.97 8.53
C ARG A 210 15.92 10.02 10.01
N ASP A 211 16.65 11.05 10.41
CA ASP A 211 16.90 11.32 11.82
C ASP A 211 15.59 11.77 12.46
N SER A 212 15.21 11.12 13.57
CA SER A 212 13.91 11.34 14.22
C SER A 212 13.74 12.73 14.85
N LYS A 213 14.83 13.46 15.13
CA LYS A 213 14.79 14.81 15.70
C LYS A 213 14.77 15.90 14.62
N THR A 214 15.60 15.76 13.59
CA THR A 214 15.82 16.77 12.54
C THR A 214 14.98 16.53 11.29
N GLY A 215 14.46 15.31 11.09
CA GLY A 215 13.74 14.91 9.89
C GLY A 215 14.61 14.81 8.62
N LYS A 216 15.92 15.04 8.72
CA LYS A 216 16.88 14.98 7.61
C LYS A 216 17.28 13.54 7.30
N SER A 217 17.76 13.30 6.08
CA SER A 217 18.33 12.01 5.65
C SER A 217 19.45 11.57 6.62
N ALA A 218 19.35 10.34 7.10
CA ALA A 218 20.30 9.74 8.03
C ALA A 218 21.02 8.54 7.41
N PRO A 219 22.32 8.34 7.70
CA PRO A 219 23.05 7.21 7.17
C PRO A 219 22.52 5.88 7.73
N VAL A 220 22.63 4.81 6.94
CA VAL A 220 22.18 3.45 7.32
C VAL A 220 23.36 2.46 7.30
N ASN A 221 23.20 1.33 8.02
CA ASN A 221 24.20 0.25 8.06
C ASN A 221 24.52 -0.27 6.65
N ARG A 222 25.79 -0.60 6.40
CA ARG A 222 26.28 -1.13 5.12
C ARG A 222 25.76 -2.55 4.91
N LEU A 223 25.59 -2.96 3.66
CA LEU A 223 25.21 -4.33 3.30
C LEU A 223 26.39 -5.07 2.67
N SER A 224 26.59 -6.32 3.07
CA SER A 224 27.56 -7.24 2.48
C SER A 224 26.84 -8.49 1.97
N PRO A 225 26.48 -8.55 0.67
CA PRO A 225 25.95 -9.75 0.03
C PRO A 225 26.94 -10.93 0.09
N GLU A 226 26.47 -12.12 0.47
CA GLU A 226 27.33 -13.30 0.63
C GLU A 226 27.18 -14.25 -0.55
N THR A 227 25.94 -14.56 -0.93
CA THR A 227 25.63 -15.51 -2.00
C THR A 227 25.69 -14.88 -3.39
N GLN A 228 25.81 -15.71 -4.44
CA GLN A 228 25.81 -15.22 -5.83
C GLN A 228 24.48 -14.53 -6.19
N GLN A 229 23.36 -15.07 -5.73
CA GLN A 229 22.04 -14.47 -5.95
C GLN A 229 21.92 -13.09 -5.28
N GLU A 230 22.37 -12.96 -4.03
CA GLU A 230 22.36 -11.67 -3.32
C GLU A 230 23.25 -10.64 -4.00
N LYS A 231 24.42 -11.04 -4.51
CA LYS A 231 25.32 -10.15 -5.27
C LYS A 231 24.65 -9.65 -6.55
N LYS A 232 23.99 -10.55 -7.29
CA LYS A 232 23.24 -10.19 -8.50
C LYS A 232 22.12 -9.19 -8.20
N LEU A 233 21.32 -9.45 -7.16
CA LEU A 233 20.25 -8.54 -6.72
C LEU A 233 20.79 -7.18 -6.30
N TYR A 234 21.95 -7.15 -5.64
CA TYR A 234 22.61 -5.91 -5.26
C TYR A 234 23.00 -5.07 -6.48
N GLU A 235 23.63 -5.69 -7.49
CA GLU A 235 24.04 -5.04 -8.73
C GLU A 235 22.84 -4.54 -9.55
N GLU A 236 21.77 -5.34 -9.65
CA GLU A 236 20.52 -4.95 -10.32
C GLU A 236 19.90 -3.70 -9.68
N MET A 237 19.80 -3.68 -8.36
CA MET A 237 19.25 -2.53 -7.63
C MET A 237 20.16 -1.30 -7.68
N GLU A 238 21.48 -1.48 -7.68
CA GLU A 238 22.44 -0.39 -7.87
C GLU A 238 22.28 0.25 -9.26
N ALA A 239 22.11 -0.55 -10.31
CA ALA A 239 21.86 -0.06 -11.65
C ALA A 239 20.54 0.73 -11.74
N ILE A 240 19.48 0.26 -11.09
CA ILE A 240 18.19 0.96 -10.99
C ILE A 240 18.36 2.31 -10.30
N ASP A 241 19.06 2.39 -9.16
CA ASP A 241 19.31 3.65 -8.45
C ASP A 241 20.12 4.64 -9.29
N ILE A 242 21.14 4.17 -10.02
CA ILE A 242 21.91 4.99 -10.97
C ILE A 242 21.00 5.57 -12.05
N LEU A 243 20.11 4.75 -12.64
CA LEU A 243 19.17 5.20 -13.65
C LEU A 243 18.19 6.24 -13.09
N ARG A 244 17.68 6.04 -11.88
CA ARG A 244 16.80 7.01 -11.18
C ARG A 244 17.50 8.34 -10.96
N LYS A 245 18.76 8.33 -10.51
CA LYS A 245 19.56 9.55 -10.33
C LYS A 245 19.78 10.29 -11.64
N LYS A 246 20.05 9.57 -12.75
CA LYS A 246 20.17 10.17 -14.09
C LYS A 246 18.86 10.84 -14.54
N LYS A 247 17.71 10.18 -14.34
CA LYS A 247 16.38 10.75 -14.66
C LYS A 247 16.08 12.02 -13.85
N ARG A 248 16.48 12.07 -12.57
CA ARG A 248 16.34 13.26 -11.70
C ARG A 248 17.27 14.42 -12.09
N GLY A 249 18.39 14.14 -12.74
CA GLY A 249 19.39 15.13 -13.19
C GLY A 249 19.05 15.92 -14.46
N GLY A 250 17.81 15.86 -14.95
CA GLY A 250 17.31 16.73 -16.02
C GLY A 250 17.63 16.31 -17.47
N HIS A 251 18.21 15.13 -17.70
CA HIS A 251 18.51 14.63 -19.06
C HIS A 251 17.38 13.78 -19.68
N GLY A 252 16.20 13.72 -19.07
CA GLY A 252 15.07 12.96 -19.62
C GLY A 252 14.16 13.85 -20.47
N ARG A 253 14.07 13.58 -21.78
CA ARG A 253 13.03 13.96 -22.77
C ARG A 253 13.54 14.66 -24.05
N GLU A 254 14.65 14.21 -24.64
CA GLU A 254 15.02 14.66 -26.00
C GLU A 254 14.93 13.58 -27.09
N LEU A 255 14.84 12.28 -26.76
CA LEU A 255 15.07 11.21 -27.74
C LEU A 255 13.83 10.54 -28.36
N GLU A 256 12.60 10.79 -27.86
CA GLU A 256 11.39 10.09 -28.35
C GLU A 256 10.23 11.03 -28.76
N LYS A 257 10.50 12.33 -28.95
CA LYS A 257 9.42 13.31 -29.16
C LYS A 257 8.64 13.14 -30.48
N GLY A 258 9.20 12.55 -31.52
CA GLY A 258 8.57 12.52 -32.85
C GLY A 258 7.29 11.69 -32.90
N GLU A 259 7.44 10.38 -32.73
CA GLU A 259 6.34 9.40 -32.83
C GLU A 259 5.33 9.53 -31.68
N GLU A 260 5.79 9.81 -30.45
CA GLU A 260 4.89 10.06 -29.32
C GLU A 260 4.00 11.28 -29.54
N THR A 261 4.54 12.34 -30.16
CA THR A 261 3.76 13.56 -30.42
C THR A 261 2.69 13.31 -31.48
N GLU A 262 2.99 12.52 -32.52
CA GLU A 262 2.02 12.16 -33.54
C GLU A 262 0.88 11.32 -32.96
N ARG A 263 1.21 10.28 -32.17
CA ARG A 263 0.22 9.45 -31.46
C ARG A 263 -0.64 10.28 -30.51
N LEU A 264 -0.02 11.18 -29.74
CA LEU A 264 -0.73 12.10 -28.84
C LEU A 264 -1.69 13.00 -29.62
N ASN A 265 -1.26 13.58 -30.74
CA ASN A 265 -2.11 14.42 -31.56
C ASN A 265 -3.30 13.65 -32.14
N ALA A 266 -3.11 12.39 -32.55
CA ALA A 266 -4.19 11.53 -33.01
C ALA A 266 -5.23 11.26 -31.90
N LEU A 267 -4.79 10.91 -30.69
CA LEU A 267 -5.67 10.72 -29.53
C LEU A 267 -6.42 12.00 -29.14
N LEU A 268 -5.75 13.17 -29.20
CA LEU A 268 -6.39 14.46 -28.94
C LEU A 268 -7.43 14.81 -30.01
N ALA A 269 -7.18 14.48 -31.28
CA ALA A 269 -8.13 14.70 -32.36
C ALA A 269 -9.39 13.82 -32.18
N GLU A 270 -9.22 12.54 -31.83
CA GLU A 270 -10.34 11.64 -31.51
C GLU A 270 -11.13 12.15 -30.29
N GLY A 271 -10.44 12.52 -29.21
CA GLY A 271 -11.07 13.05 -28.00
C GLY A 271 -11.85 14.36 -28.21
N ARG A 272 -11.47 15.19 -29.19
CA ARG A 272 -12.25 16.38 -29.57
C ARG A 272 -13.59 16.02 -30.19
N ILE A 273 -13.66 14.96 -31.01
CA ILE A 273 -14.93 14.51 -31.58
C ILE A 273 -15.90 14.13 -30.46
N PHE A 274 -15.43 13.43 -29.42
CA PHE A 274 -16.23 13.13 -28.23
C PHE A 274 -16.77 14.38 -27.52
N CYS A 275 -15.98 15.46 -27.46
CA CYS A 275 -16.37 16.68 -26.76
C CYS A 275 -17.31 17.56 -27.59
N ASP A 276 -17.02 17.72 -28.89
CA ASP A 276 -17.71 18.69 -29.75
C ASP A 276 -18.91 18.05 -30.47
N MET A 277 -18.81 16.78 -30.86
CA MET A 277 -19.79 16.06 -31.69
C MET A 277 -19.96 14.59 -31.23
N PRO A 278 -20.47 14.33 -30.01
CA PRO A 278 -20.49 13.00 -29.40
C PRO A 278 -21.26 11.95 -30.21
N ALA A 279 -22.24 12.36 -31.03
CA ALA A 279 -22.98 11.44 -31.89
C ALA A 279 -22.13 10.81 -33.02
N LEU A 280 -20.99 11.42 -33.38
CA LEU A 280 -20.05 10.95 -34.39
C LEU A 280 -18.86 10.19 -33.79
N ALA A 281 -18.74 10.16 -32.46
CA ALA A 281 -17.62 9.52 -31.78
C ALA A 281 -17.65 8.00 -31.94
N ASN A 282 -16.48 7.37 -31.94
CA ASN A 282 -16.37 5.92 -31.94
C ASN A 282 -17.05 5.36 -30.68
N ARG A 283 -17.90 4.35 -30.83
CA ARG A 283 -18.61 3.74 -29.69
C ARG A 283 -17.73 2.81 -28.85
N ASP A 284 -16.59 2.40 -29.40
CA ASP A 284 -15.63 1.51 -28.72
C ASP A 284 -14.56 2.29 -27.93
N SER A 285 -14.62 3.63 -27.96
CA SER A 285 -13.72 4.51 -27.21
C SER A 285 -14.48 5.23 -26.09
N ILE A 286 -13.79 5.55 -25.00
CA ILE A 286 -14.32 6.34 -23.89
C ILE A 286 -13.30 7.41 -23.48
N LEU A 287 -13.76 8.57 -23.02
CA LEU A 287 -12.85 9.57 -22.47
C LEU A 287 -12.36 9.13 -21.09
N ILE A 288 -11.06 9.31 -20.81
CA ILE A 288 -10.45 9.01 -19.50
C ILE A 288 -11.21 9.68 -18.35
N LYS A 289 -11.73 10.90 -18.55
CA LYS A 289 -12.48 11.63 -17.52
C LYS A 289 -13.76 10.89 -17.09
N ASP A 290 -14.34 10.09 -17.99
CA ASP A 290 -15.58 9.36 -17.79
C ASP A 290 -15.34 7.96 -17.17
N THR A 291 -14.09 7.52 -17.06
CA THR A 291 -13.70 6.28 -16.33
C THR A 291 -13.35 6.55 -14.87
N ARG A 292 -13.45 7.80 -14.43
CA ARG A 292 -12.87 8.26 -13.17
C ARG A 292 -13.74 7.92 -11.96
N LEU A 293 -13.13 7.33 -10.93
CA LEU A 293 -13.72 7.21 -9.60
C LEU A 293 -12.88 7.96 -8.57
N GLU A 294 -13.52 8.34 -7.46
CA GLU A 294 -12.86 9.05 -6.38
C GLU A 294 -13.30 8.53 -5.01
N ASN A 295 -12.40 8.61 -4.04
CA ASN A 295 -12.71 8.32 -2.65
C ASN A 295 -12.00 9.33 -1.75
N SER A 296 -12.69 9.84 -0.75
CA SER A 296 -12.14 10.82 0.20
C SER A 296 -12.32 10.35 1.63
N LEU A 297 -11.29 10.51 2.46
CA LEU A 297 -11.30 10.10 3.86
C LEU A 297 -10.40 10.99 4.73
N ILE A 298 -10.74 11.06 6.01
CA ILE A 298 -9.86 11.66 7.04
C ILE A 298 -8.97 10.56 7.60
N CYS A 299 -7.67 10.85 7.67
CA CYS A 299 -6.68 9.96 8.23
C CYS A 299 -6.84 9.82 9.76
N GLN A 300 -7.19 8.61 10.21
CA GLN A 300 -7.52 8.30 11.61
C GLN A 300 -6.30 7.80 12.40
N PRO A 301 -6.29 7.93 13.74
CA PRO A 301 -5.20 7.44 14.58
C PRO A 301 -4.88 5.95 14.42
N GLN A 302 -5.87 5.11 14.10
CA GLN A 302 -5.70 3.66 13.90
C GLN A 302 -4.85 3.33 12.66
N GLN A 303 -4.69 4.28 11.72
CA GLN A 303 -3.98 4.10 10.45
C GLN A 303 -2.52 4.57 10.52
N ARG A 304 -2.05 4.96 11.72
CA ARG A 304 -0.69 5.45 11.92
C ARG A 304 0.31 4.31 12.08
N ASN A 305 1.50 4.52 11.55
CA ASN A 305 2.68 3.73 11.84
C ASN A 305 3.22 4.05 13.24
N ILE A 306 4.30 3.35 13.60
CA ILE A 306 4.97 3.42 14.90
C ILE A 306 5.55 4.82 15.21
N HIS A 307 5.71 5.64 14.18
CA HIS A 307 6.24 6.99 14.26
C HIS A 307 5.13 8.06 14.21
N GLY A 308 3.86 7.66 14.30
CA GLY A 308 2.71 8.57 14.37
C GLY A 308 2.26 9.15 13.02
N ARG A 309 2.83 8.71 11.90
CA ARG A 309 2.41 9.11 10.54
C ARG A 309 1.54 8.05 9.89
N ILE A 310 0.77 8.40 8.88
CA ILE A 310 -0.01 7.42 8.14
C ILE A 310 0.90 6.43 7.43
N PHE A 311 0.52 5.17 7.56
CA PHE A 311 1.28 4.03 7.09
C PHE A 311 1.21 3.90 5.56
N GLY A 312 2.34 3.60 4.90
CA GLY A 312 2.43 3.50 3.44
C GLY A 312 1.53 2.39 2.90
N GLY A 313 1.55 1.24 3.57
CA GLY A 313 0.68 0.10 3.29
C GLY A 313 -0.81 0.45 3.28
N PHE A 314 -1.27 1.27 4.24
CA PHE A 314 -2.66 1.72 4.28
C PHE A 314 -3.02 2.56 3.04
N LEU A 315 -2.13 3.46 2.62
CA LEU A 315 -2.35 4.27 1.41
C LEU A 315 -2.41 3.40 0.16
N MET A 316 -1.54 2.40 0.04
CA MET A 316 -1.54 1.45 -1.07
C MET A 316 -2.80 0.58 -1.09
N HIS A 317 -3.23 0.09 0.06
CA HIS A 317 -4.48 -0.65 0.19
C HIS A 317 -5.67 0.17 -0.34
N ARG A 318 -5.79 1.43 0.11
CA ARG A 318 -6.87 2.32 -0.35
C ARG A 318 -6.77 2.67 -1.83
N ALA A 319 -5.56 2.90 -2.33
CA ALA A 319 -5.34 3.13 -3.75
C ALA A 319 -5.74 1.91 -4.58
N PHE A 320 -5.35 0.71 -4.15
CA PHE A 320 -5.67 -0.55 -4.81
C PHE A 320 -7.19 -0.81 -4.83
N GLU A 321 -7.89 -0.65 -3.71
CA GLU A 321 -9.36 -0.82 -3.66
C GLU A 321 -10.06 0.12 -4.64
N LEU A 322 -9.59 1.37 -4.78
CA LEU A 322 -10.13 2.31 -5.75
C LEU A 322 -9.79 1.91 -7.19
N ALA A 323 -8.55 1.49 -7.45
CA ALA A 323 -8.11 1.03 -8.78
C ALA A 323 -8.93 -0.19 -9.25
N PHE A 324 -9.09 -1.17 -8.37
CA PHE A 324 -9.91 -2.35 -8.60
C PHE A 324 -11.36 -1.97 -8.91
N SER A 325 -11.95 -1.06 -8.13
CA SER A 325 -13.31 -0.58 -8.36
C SER A 325 -13.45 0.15 -9.71
N THR A 326 -12.44 0.93 -10.10
CA THR A 326 -12.40 1.62 -11.40
C THR A 326 -12.31 0.63 -12.56
N ALA A 327 -11.42 -0.36 -12.47
CA ALA A 327 -11.32 -1.41 -13.47
C ALA A 327 -12.62 -2.22 -13.56
N TYR A 328 -13.23 -2.55 -12.42
CA TYR A 328 -14.48 -3.32 -12.38
C TYR A 328 -15.64 -2.54 -13.00
N ALA A 329 -15.80 -1.26 -12.66
CA ALA A 329 -16.82 -0.39 -13.23
C ALA A 329 -16.62 -0.16 -14.74
N PHE A 330 -15.36 -0.06 -15.19
CA PHE A 330 -15.01 0.12 -16.59
C PHE A 330 -15.25 -1.16 -17.43
N ALA A 331 -14.81 -2.31 -16.93
CA ALA A 331 -14.89 -3.58 -17.68
C ALA A 331 -16.26 -4.26 -17.59
N GLY A 332 -17.01 -4.02 -16.51
CA GLY A 332 -18.23 -4.78 -16.20
C GLY A 332 -17.97 -6.25 -15.84
N LEU A 333 -16.70 -6.62 -15.61
CA LEU A 333 -16.23 -7.96 -15.30
C LEU A 333 -15.24 -7.91 -14.13
N MET A 334 -15.18 -8.98 -13.35
CA MET A 334 -14.27 -9.09 -12.19
C MET A 334 -12.81 -8.93 -12.65
N PRO A 335 -12.10 -7.86 -12.22
CA PRO A 335 -10.69 -7.70 -12.56
C PRO A 335 -9.82 -8.67 -11.77
N CYS A 336 -8.79 -9.20 -12.41
CA CYS A 336 -7.74 -9.96 -11.73
C CYS A 336 -6.51 -9.07 -11.55
N PHE A 337 -5.86 -9.16 -10.38
CA PHE A 337 -4.60 -8.46 -10.17
C PHE A 337 -3.49 -9.07 -11.03
N HIS A 338 -2.74 -8.22 -11.74
CA HIS A 338 -1.57 -8.65 -12.52
C HIS A 338 -0.28 -8.06 -11.92
N GLU A 339 -0.20 -6.73 -11.88
CA GLU A 339 0.96 -6.05 -11.34
C GLU A 339 0.67 -4.65 -10.83
N VAL A 340 1.63 -4.11 -10.07
CA VAL A 340 1.76 -2.68 -9.78
C VAL A 340 3.09 -2.22 -10.36
N ASP A 341 3.08 -1.24 -11.26
CA ASP A 341 4.30 -0.73 -11.90
C ASP A 341 5.24 -0.02 -10.92
N HIS A 342 4.73 1.02 -10.26
CA HIS A 342 5.46 1.80 -9.29
C HIS A 342 4.49 2.58 -8.39
N VAL A 343 4.92 2.85 -7.16
CA VAL A 343 4.22 3.71 -6.20
C VAL A 343 5.23 4.67 -5.61
N ASP A 344 4.99 5.98 -5.72
CA ASP A 344 5.87 7.01 -5.17
C ASP A 344 5.21 7.78 -4.01
N PHE A 345 5.85 7.77 -2.84
CA PHE A 345 5.42 8.54 -1.68
C PHE A 345 6.12 9.90 -1.66
N LEU A 346 5.56 10.86 -2.39
CA LEU A 346 6.17 12.18 -2.58
C LEU A 346 6.24 13.04 -1.32
N ARG A 347 5.29 12.85 -0.39
CA ARG A 347 5.17 13.63 0.84
C ARG A 347 4.57 12.79 1.96
N PRO A 348 4.98 13.03 3.22
CA PRO A 348 4.38 12.37 4.36
C PRO A 348 2.90 12.73 4.50
N VAL A 349 2.15 11.83 5.10
CA VAL A 349 0.74 12.00 5.47
C VAL A 349 0.63 11.79 6.97
N ASP A 350 -0.01 12.71 7.67
CA ASP A 350 -0.19 12.66 9.13
C ASP A 350 -1.63 12.34 9.50
N VAL A 351 -1.83 11.91 10.75
CA VAL A 351 -3.18 11.77 11.33
C VAL A 351 -3.89 13.13 11.30
N GLY A 352 -5.15 13.12 10.88
CA GLY A 352 -5.97 14.31 10.67
C GLY A 352 -5.91 14.88 9.25
N ASP A 353 -4.98 14.46 8.41
CA ASP A 353 -4.96 14.90 7.01
C ASP A 353 -6.23 14.44 6.27
N PHE A 354 -6.75 15.30 5.40
CA PHE A 354 -7.82 14.97 4.46
C PHE A 354 -7.22 14.44 3.16
N LEU A 355 -7.55 13.19 2.85
CA LEU A 355 -7.00 12.43 1.73
C LEU A 355 -8.08 12.22 0.67
N ARG A 356 -7.79 12.59 -0.57
CA ARG A 356 -8.66 12.36 -1.74
C ARG A 356 -7.93 11.57 -2.80
N PHE A 357 -8.32 10.32 -2.98
CA PHE A 357 -7.86 9.46 -4.06
C PHE A 357 -8.71 9.69 -5.31
N LYS A 358 -8.06 9.65 -6.47
CA LYS A 358 -8.67 9.71 -7.79
C LYS A 358 -8.07 8.60 -8.63
N ALA A 359 -8.91 7.75 -9.19
CA ALA A 359 -8.48 6.70 -10.09
C ALA A 359 -9.10 6.91 -11.47
N CYS A 360 -8.37 6.58 -12.53
CA CYS A 360 -8.89 6.54 -13.89
C CYS A 360 -8.14 5.49 -14.72
N VAL A 361 -8.83 4.93 -15.72
CA VAL A 361 -8.20 4.06 -16.71
C VAL A 361 -7.35 4.92 -17.64
N LEU A 362 -6.06 4.61 -17.74
CA LEU A 362 -5.13 5.30 -18.65
C LEU A 362 -5.24 4.73 -20.07
N TYR A 363 -5.10 3.42 -20.18
CA TYR A 363 -5.15 2.71 -21.46
C TYR A 363 -5.43 1.22 -21.23
N THR A 364 -5.83 0.54 -22.30
CA THR A 364 -6.13 -0.89 -22.32
C THR A 364 -5.24 -1.59 -23.34
N GLU A 365 -4.80 -2.80 -23.02
CA GLU A 365 -4.04 -3.65 -23.94
C GLU A 365 -4.88 -4.88 -24.29
N LEU A 366 -5.01 -5.16 -25.59
CA LEU A 366 -5.84 -6.23 -26.14
C LEU A 366 -5.01 -7.28 -26.87
N GLU A 367 -3.70 -7.34 -26.62
CA GLU A 367 -2.80 -8.30 -27.27
C GLU A 367 -3.23 -9.75 -27.01
N ASN A 368 -3.67 -10.04 -25.79
CA ASN A 368 -4.32 -11.29 -25.42
C ASN A 368 -5.82 -11.05 -25.22
N LEU A 369 -6.64 -11.47 -26.19
CA LEU A 369 -8.10 -11.31 -26.14
C LEU A 369 -8.76 -12.08 -24.99
N GLU A 370 -8.12 -13.13 -24.47
CA GLU A 370 -8.62 -13.88 -23.32
C GLU A 370 -8.31 -13.19 -21.97
N GLN A 371 -7.29 -12.33 -21.95
CA GLN A 371 -6.81 -11.62 -20.76
C GLN A 371 -6.44 -10.17 -21.12
N PRO A 372 -7.43 -9.31 -21.41
CA PRO A 372 -7.16 -7.91 -21.69
C PRO A 372 -6.62 -7.22 -20.43
N LEU A 373 -5.63 -6.34 -20.61
CA LEU A 373 -5.05 -5.58 -19.51
C LEU A 373 -5.66 -4.18 -19.44
N ILE A 374 -5.93 -3.73 -18.22
CA ILE A 374 -6.47 -2.39 -17.94
C ILE A 374 -5.48 -1.69 -17.02
N ASN A 375 -4.84 -0.65 -17.54
CA ASN A 375 -3.89 0.14 -16.78
C ASN A 375 -4.63 1.27 -16.05
N VAL A 376 -4.59 1.26 -14.73
CA VAL A 376 -5.28 2.23 -13.88
C VAL A 376 -4.26 3.06 -13.10
N GLU A 377 -4.36 4.39 -13.22
CA GLU A 377 -3.60 5.30 -12.37
C GLU A 377 -4.43 5.69 -11.16
N VAL A 378 -3.79 5.77 -9.99
CA VAL A 378 -4.39 6.35 -8.79
C VAL A 378 -3.51 7.45 -8.22
N VAL A 379 -4.09 8.64 -8.05
CA VAL A 379 -3.42 9.79 -7.45
C VAL A 379 -4.07 10.15 -6.13
N ALA A 380 -3.27 10.21 -5.07
CA ALA A 380 -3.71 10.63 -3.74
C ALA A 380 -3.35 12.10 -3.49
N HIS A 381 -4.35 12.94 -3.26
CA HIS A 381 -4.17 14.32 -2.82
C HIS A 381 -4.33 14.44 -1.32
N VAL A 382 -3.34 15.04 -0.66
CA VAL A 382 -3.30 15.22 0.80
C VAL A 382 -3.45 16.71 1.10
N THR A 383 -4.44 17.07 1.90
CA THR A 383 -4.73 18.47 2.23
C THR A 383 -5.15 18.63 3.69
N ARG A 384 -4.94 19.84 4.23
CA ARG A 384 -5.54 20.30 5.50
C ARG A 384 -6.39 21.52 5.19
N PRO A 385 -7.70 21.36 4.93
CA PRO A 385 -8.56 22.44 4.50
C PRO A 385 -8.47 23.69 5.39
N GLU A 386 -8.33 23.50 6.70
CA GLU A 386 -8.20 24.55 7.72
C GLU A 386 -6.92 25.40 7.61
N LEU A 387 -5.85 24.87 7.01
CA LEU A 387 -4.61 25.63 6.78
C LEU A 387 -4.68 26.49 5.51
N ARG A 388 -5.73 26.33 4.69
CA ARG A 388 -5.94 27.14 3.51
C ARG A 388 -6.40 28.53 3.95
N LYS A 389 -5.46 29.48 3.96
CA LYS A 389 -5.79 30.91 4.10
C LYS A 389 -6.61 31.32 2.90
N THR A 390 -7.92 31.26 3.07
CA THR A 390 -8.88 31.78 2.09
C THR A 390 -8.96 33.27 2.37
N THR A 391 -8.79 34.11 1.36
CA THR A 391 -9.08 35.53 1.55
C THR A 391 -10.56 35.70 1.90
N GLU A 392 -10.92 36.72 2.67
CA GLU A 392 -12.31 36.94 3.11
C GLU A 392 -13.28 37.03 1.92
N GLU A 393 -12.80 37.54 0.78
CA GLU A 393 -13.54 37.61 -0.49
C GLU A 393 -13.74 36.25 -1.17
N GLU A 394 -12.75 35.35 -1.15
CA GLU A 394 -12.89 34.00 -1.68
C GLU A 394 -13.84 33.15 -0.81
N ALA A 395 -13.77 33.32 0.51
CA ALA A 395 -14.68 32.64 1.45
C ALA A 395 -16.12 33.12 1.25
N ARG A 396 -16.34 34.44 1.07
CA ARG A 396 -17.65 35.01 0.73
C ARG A 396 -18.18 34.47 -0.60
N ARG A 397 -17.37 34.39 -1.66
CA ARG A 397 -17.78 33.81 -2.95
C ARG A 397 -18.19 32.34 -2.87
N VAL A 398 -17.53 31.55 -2.02
CA VAL A 398 -17.88 30.14 -1.79
C VAL A 398 -19.18 30.03 -0.98
N LEU A 399 -19.34 30.84 0.06
CA LEU A 399 -20.57 30.88 0.87
C LEU A 399 -21.77 31.38 0.05
N GLU A 400 -21.60 32.39 -0.79
CA GLU A 400 -22.63 32.87 -1.72
C GLU A 400 -23.04 31.79 -2.74
N ARG A 401 -22.10 30.93 -3.17
CA ARG A 401 -22.42 29.74 -4.00
C ARG A 401 -23.17 28.67 -3.22
N ILE A 402 -22.79 28.40 -1.97
CA ILE A 402 -23.46 27.41 -1.11
C ILE A 402 -24.87 27.88 -0.74
N ASP A 403 -25.07 29.18 -0.49
CA ASP A 403 -26.39 29.75 -0.21
C ASP A 403 -27.31 29.76 -1.45
N ALA A 404 -26.74 29.88 -2.66
CA ALA A 404 -27.47 29.73 -3.91
C ALA A 404 -27.87 28.27 -4.22
N GLU A 405 -27.16 27.28 -3.67
CA GLU A 405 -27.38 25.85 -3.90
C GLU A 405 -28.06 25.13 -2.71
N LYS A 406 -28.71 25.84 -1.78
CA LYS A 406 -29.51 25.25 -0.69
C LYS A 406 -30.73 24.46 -1.22
N SER A 407 -30.46 23.30 -1.82
CA SER A 407 -31.32 22.13 -1.81
C SER A 407 -30.85 21.25 -0.67
N TYR A 408 -31.69 21.12 0.34
CA TYR A 408 -31.44 20.44 1.60
C TYR A 408 -30.91 19.01 1.41
N VAL A 409 -29.81 18.67 2.11
CA VAL A 409 -29.53 17.29 2.50
C VAL A 409 -30.07 17.13 3.92
N SER A 410 -31.25 16.52 4.06
CA SER A 410 -31.66 15.96 5.35
C SER A 410 -30.97 14.62 5.51
N LEU A 411 -30.20 14.45 6.59
CA LEU A 411 -29.87 13.12 7.08
C LEU A 411 -31.16 12.54 7.69
N GLY A 412 -31.78 11.62 6.95
CA GLY A 412 -32.87 10.75 7.42
C GLY A 412 -32.33 9.35 7.66
#